data_AF-A0A2K1NNQ0-F1
#
_entry.id   AF-A0A2K1NNQ0-F1
#
_cell.length_a   1.000
_cell.length_b   1.000
_cell.length_c   1.000
_cell.angle_alpha   90.00
_cell.angle_beta   90.00
_cell.angle_gamma   90.00
#
_symmetry.space_group_name_H-M   'P 1'
#
loop_
_entity.id
_entity.type
_entity.pdbx_description
1 polymer ?
#
loop_
_entity_poly.entity_id
_entity_poly.type
_entity_poly.pdbx_seq_one_letter_code
_entity_poly.pdbx_strand_id
1 'polypeptide(L)'
;MNSEIELFLKDFYEVIIECGKFFFISRDKEFQQEAVKKLTNLKHRTISLKEQMIKVEDENSANAMLSLESLIDAMVNELEMWIALKEDDPNKAWDFLINAQSAVRTAAQAHSIAIELNAEGYENKLHLIEKLLFPPQMFVSPSFIIEKEDCSICGKEYGECEHIVGKAYMGKMCYKKITKIKEIKEISIVEEPANKHARMYRFTGDGVTRDFMTWRKIEKNE
;
A
#
# COMPACT_ATOMS: atom_id res chain seq x y z
N MET A 1 -0.67 -26.68 -7.11
CA MET A 1 0.28 -25.57 -7.39
C MET A 1 1.63 -26.21 -7.69
N ASN A 2 2.62 -25.49 -8.24
CA ASN A 2 3.98 -26.05 -8.37
C ASN A 2 4.52 -26.43 -6.97
N SER A 3 5.21 -27.57 -6.83
CA SER A 3 5.73 -28.07 -5.55
C SER A 3 6.69 -27.09 -4.87
N GLU A 4 7.42 -26.30 -5.65
CA GLU A 4 8.27 -25.21 -5.16
C GLU A 4 7.46 -24.10 -4.47
N ILE A 5 6.29 -23.76 -5.02
CA ILE A 5 5.40 -22.74 -4.45
C ILE A 5 4.78 -23.26 -3.15
N GLU A 6 4.41 -24.53 -3.10
CA GLU A 6 3.85 -25.14 -1.88
C GLU A 6 4.87 -25.16 -0.73
N LEU A 7 6.15 -25.41 -1.04
CA LEU A 7 7.24 -25.30 -0.07
C LEU A 7 7.46 -23.84 0.36
N PHE A 8 7.46 -22.91 -0.60
CA PHE A 8 7.60 -21.49 -0.31
C PHE A 8 6.48 -20.97 0.60
N LEU A 9 5.23 -21.41 0.38
CA LEU A 9 4.10 -21.00 1.21
C LEU A 9 4.27 -21.41 2.67
N LYS A 10 4.81 -22.60 2.96
CA LYS A 10 5.08 -23.02 4.34
C LYS A 10 6.03 -22.06 5.04
N ASP A 11 7.14 -21.73 4.38
CA ASP A 11 8.12 -20.76 4.89
C ASP A 11 7.52 -19.35 5.03
N PHE A 12 6.70 -18.92 4.06
CA PHE A 12 5.95 -17.66 4.15
C PHE A 12 5.07 -17.60 5.40
N TYR A 13 4.31 -18.67 5.70
CA TYR A 13 3.50 -18.75 6.92
C TYR A 13 4.34 -18.67 8.19
N GLU A 14 5.45 -19.41 8.25
CA GLU A 14 6.34 -19.42 9.42
C GLU A 14 6.89 -18.01 9.70
N VAL A 15 7.38 -17.31 8.67
CA VAL A 15 7.92 -15.95 8.80
C VAL A 15 6.83 -14.96 9.25
N ILE A 16 5.61 -15.06 8.72
CA ILE A 16 4.51 -14.15 9.09
C ILE A 16 4.06 -14.39 10.53
N ILE A 17 3.93 -15.64 10.96
CA ILE A 17 3.59 -15.98 12.35
C ILE A 17 4.67 -15.45 13.30
N GLU A 18 5.93 -15.57 12.92
CA GLU A 18 7.04 -15.03 13.70
C GLU A 18 6.97 -13.49 13.80
N CYS A 19 6.86 -12.80 12.66
CA CYS A 19 6.85 -11.34 12.60
C CYS A 19 5.57 -10.73 13.19
N GLY A 20 4.44 -11.44 13.11
CA GLY A 20 3.14 -10.98 13.58
C GLY A 20 3.09 -10.63 15.07
N LYS A 21 4.01 -11.18 15.87
CA LYS A 21 4.20 -10.83 17.30
C LYS A 21 4.54 -9.35 17.50
N PHE A 22 5.08 -8.69 16.46
CA PHE A 22 5.60 -7.32 16.49
C PHE A 22 4.66 -6.28 15.87
N PHE A 23 3.51 -6.69 15.33
CA PHE A 23 2.49 -5.83 14.71
C PHE A 23 1.62 -5.07 15.74
N PHE A 24 2.26 -4.48 16.75
CA PHE A 24 1.62 -3.73 17.81
C PHE A 24 2.50 -2.55 18.24
N ILE A 25 1.87 -1.39 18.46
CA ILE A 25 2.59 -0.18 18.90
C ILE A 25 3.41 -0.37 20.19
N SER A 26 2.95 -1.23 21.10
CA SER A 26 3.54 -1.48 22.42
C SER A 26 4.78 -2.37 22.42
N ARG A 27 5.15 -2.96 21.27
CA ARG A 27 6.39 -3.75 21.14
C ARG A 27 7.59 -2.82 21.05
N ASP A 28 8.80 -3.27 21.37
CA ASP A 28 9.97 -2.41 21.24
C ASP A 28 10.35 -2.16 19.77
N LYS A 29 10.98 -1.01 19.49
CA LYS A 29 11.25 -0.56 18.12
C LYS A 29 12.24 -1.47 17.41
N GLU A 30 13.25 -1.95 18.12
CA GLU A 30 14.31 -2.84 17.60
C GLU A 30 13.74 -4.14 17.01
N PHE A 31 12.76 -4.76 17.68
CA PHE A 31 12.14 -5.98 17.16
C PHE A 31 11.26 -5.73 15.94
N GLN A 32 10.62 -4.56 15.86
CA GLN A 32 9.88 -4.17 14.67
C GLN A 32 10.82 -3.93 13.48
N GLN A 33 11.97 -3.30 13.71
CA GLN A 33 13.00 -3.11 12.70
C GLN A 33 13.59 -4.45 12.23
N GLU A 34 13.81 -5.40 13.13
CA GLU A 34 14.21 -6.76 12.78
C GLU A 34 13.15 -7.50 11.95
N ALA A 35 11.87 -7.34 12.31
CA ALA A 35 10.76 -7.92 11.56
C ALA A 35 10.67 -7.31 10.14
N VAL A 36 10.86 -6.01 9.98
CA VAL A 36 10.96 -5.36 8.66
C VAL A 36 12.06 -6.00 7.81
N LYS A 37 13.25 -6.21 8.39
CA LYS A 37 14.37 -6.86 7.66
C LYS A 37 14.01 -8.28 7.22
N LYS A 38 13.40 -9.07 8.09
CA LYS A 38 12.96 -10.44 7.78
C LYS A 38 11.92 -10.47 6.66
N LEU A 39 10.89 -9.63 6.75
CA LEU A 39 9.86 -9.51 5.72
C LEU A 39 10.42 -8.99 4.39
N THR A 40 11.38 -8.07 4.43
CA THR A 40 12.07 -7.58 3.21
C THR A 40 12.83 -8.71 2.52
N ASN A 41 13.54 -9.56 3.28
CA ASN A 41 14.20 -10.75 2.72
C ASN A 41 13.18 -11.75 2.13
N LEU A 42 12.05 -11.96 2.80
CA LEU A 42 10.96 -12.78 2.27
C LEU A 42 10.41 -12.20 0.96
N LYS A 43 10.21 -10.87 0.90
CA LYS A 43 9.77 -10.17 -0.32
C LYS A 43 10.71 -10.41 -1.49
N HIS A 44 12.03 -10.31 -1.28
CA HIS A 44 13.00 -10.58 -2.33
C HIS A 44 12.88 -12.00 -2.90
N ARG A 45 12.64 -13.00 -2.04
CA ARG A 45 12.40 -14.38 -2.47
C ARG A 45 11.09 -14.51 -3.25
N THR A 46 10.01 -13.85 -2.80
CA THR A 46 8.73 -13.79 -3.51
C THR A 46 8.88 -13.19 -4.91
N ILE A 47 9.62 -12.07 -5.03
CA ILE A 47 9.88 -11.42 -6.32
C ILE A 47 10.65 -12.37 -7.26
N SER A 48 11.70 -13.02 -6.76
CA SER A 48 12.49 -13.97 -7.55
C SER A 48 11.62 -15.13 -8.08
N LEU A 49 10.76 -15.70 -7.22
CA LEU A 49 9.82 -16.75 -7.64
C LEU A 49 8.79 -16.23 -8.64
N LYS A 50 8.24 -15.03 -8.42
CA LYS A 50 7.32 -14.38 -9.36
C LYS A 50 7.94 -14.25 -10.75
N GLU A 51 9.18 -13.79 -10.84
CA GLU A 51 9.90 -13.67 -12.11
C GLU A 51 10.13 -15.01 -12.79
N GLN A 52 10.40 -16.08 -12.03
CA GLN A 52 10.49 -17.44 -12.58
C GLN A 52 9.15 -17.89 -13.16
N MET A 53 8.04 -17.66 -12.46
CA MET A 53 6.70 -18.02 -12.93
C MET A 53 6.31 -17.25 -14.19
N ILE A 54 6.68 -15.97 -14.28
CA ILE A 54 6.52 -15.16 -15.49
C ILE A 54 7.31 -15.76 -16.66
N LYS A 55 8.56 -16.19 -16.44
CA LYS A 55 9.42 -16.77 -17.50
C LYS A 55 8.87 -18.07 -18.07
N VAL A 56 8.19 -18.87 -17.26
CA VAL A 56 7.53 -20.12 -17.70
C VAL A 56 6.07 -19.91 -18.11
N GLU A 57 5.63 -18.66 -18.20
CA GLU A 57 4.27 -18.26 -18.59
C GLU A 57 3.16 -18.88 -17.71
N ASP A 58 3.46 -19.15 -16.44
CA ASP A 58 2.47 -19.58 -15.44
C ASP A 58 1.82 -18.33 -14.80
N GLU A 59 0.78 -17.81 -15.46
CA GLU A 59 0.06 -16.62 -15.00
C GLU A 59 -0.54 -16.79 -13.60
N ASN A 60 -1.15 -17.95 -13.33
CA ASN A 60 -1.82 -18.18 -12.05
C ASN A 60 -0.82 -18.11 -10.90
N SER A 61 0.31 -18.80 -11.02
CA SER A 61 1.37 -18.76 -10.03
C SER A 61 2.05 -17.38 -9.93
N ALA A 62 2.26 -16.68 -11.05
CA ALA A 62 2.81 -15.33 -11.05
C ALA A 62 1.89 -14.33 -10.33
N ASN A 63 0.57 -14.44 -10.54
CA ASN A 63 -0.43 -13.62 -9.86
C ASN A 63 -0.54 -13.99 -8.37
N ALA A 64 -0.43 -15.27 -8.02
CA ALA A 64 -0.34 -15.70 -6.62
C ALA A 64 0.89 -15.08 -5.94
N MET A 65 2.06 -15.08 -6.57
CA MET A 65 3.26 -14.45 -6.00
C MET A 65 3.12 -12.92 -5.89
N LEU A 66 2.49 -12.25 -6.86
CA LEU A 66 2.17 -10.82 -6.76
C LEU A 66 1.27 -10.54 -5.54
N SER A 67 0.29 -11.40 -5.29
CA SER A 67 -0.59 -11.29 -4.12
C SER A 67 0.21 -11.42 -2.81
N LEU A 68 1.10 -12.41 -2.70
CA LEU A 68 1.93 -12.60 -1.50
C LEU A 68 2.90 -11.42 -1.30
N GLU A 69 3.52 -10.93 -2.38
CA GLU A 69 4.39 -9.75 -2.34
C GLU A 69 3.64 -8.53 -1.79
N SER A 70 2.41 -8.32 -2.25
CA SER A 70 1.57 -7.21 -1.81
C SER A 70 1.14 -7.35 -0.34
N LEU A 71 0.90 -8.57 0.16
CA LEU A 71 0.66 -8.80 1.58
C LEU A 71 1.91 -8.53 2.44
N ILE A 72 3.09 -8.91 1.96
CA ILE A 72 4.35 -8.60 2.64
C ILE A 72 4.55 -7.08 2.70
N ASP A 73 4.26 -6.37 1.60
CA ASP A 73 4.30 -4.91 1.58
C ASP A 73 3.34 -4.30 2.59
N ALA A 74 2.13 -4.84 2.73
CA ALA A 74 1.20 -4.38 3.75
C ALA A 74 1.76 -4.51 5.17
N MET A 75 2.38 -5.67 5.48
CA MET A 75 2.97 -5.95 6.79
C MET A 75 4.21 -5.10 7.08
N VAL A 76 5.07 -4.89 6.08
CA VAL A 76 6.23 -3.99 6.20
C VAL A 76 5.76 -2.58 6.47
N ASN A 77 4.78 -2.08 5.71
CA ASN A 77 4.23 -0.75 5.92
C ASN A 77 3.53 -0.62 7.29
N GLU A 78 2.86 -1.65 7.80
CA GLU A 78 2.31 -1.61 9.16
C GLU A 78 3.42 -1.45 10.22
N LEU A 79 4.51 -2.20 10.10
CA LEU A 79 5.66 -2.07 11.01
C LEU A 79 6.33 -0.70 10.91
N GLU A 80 6.55 -0.21 9.69
CA GLU A 80 7.13 1.10 9.43
C GLU A 80 6.25 2.24 9.97
N MET A 81 4.93 2.10 9.92
CA MET A 81 4.00 3.00 10.59
C MET A 81 4.26 3.03 12.10
N TRP A 82 4.37 1.86 12.76
CA TRP A 82 4.66 1.80 14.19
C TRP A 82 6.00 2.44 14.55
N ILE A 83 7.03 2.20 13.73
CA ILE A 83 8.36 2.79 13.88
C ILE A 83 8.30 4.31 13.74
N ALA A 84 7.62 4.82 12.71
CA ALA A 84 7.46 6.26 12.47
C ALA A 84 6.72 6.96 13.61
N LEU A 85 5.69 6.35 14.20
CA LEU A 85 5.02 6.90 15.39
C LEU A 85 5.97 7.03 16.58
N LYS A 86 6.85 6.06 16.79
CA LYS A 86 7.86 6.09 17.88
C LYS A 86 9.01 7.05 17.62
N GLU A 87 9.21 7.40 16.35
CA GLU A 87 10.18 8.39 15.90
C GLU A 87 9.56 9.79 15.81
N ASP A 88 8.36 9.97 16.38
CA ASP A 88 7.67 11.24 16.46
C ASP A 88 7.33 11.85 15.08
N ASP A 89 7.13 10.99 14.08
CA ASP A 89 6.74 11.34 12.71
C ASP A 89 5.39 10.71 12.32
N PRO A 90 4.27 11.22 12.85
CA PRO A 90 2.95 10.68 12.54
C PRO A 90 2.48 11.00 11.12
N ASN A 91 3.07 11.98 10.44
CA ASN A 91 2.75 12.25 9.04
C ASN A 91 3.26 11.11 8.15
N LYS A 92 4.50 10.67 8.37
CA LYS A 92 5.07 9.51 7.68
C LYS A 92 4.37 8.21 8.10
N ALA A 93 3.99 8.09 9.38
CA ALA A 93 3.21 6.95 9.83
C ALA A 93 1.87 6.82 9.09
N TRP A 94 1.16 7.93 8.88
CA TRP A 94 -0.06 7.94 8.07
C TRP A 94 0.20 7.43 6.65
N ASP A 95 1.27 7.89 6.00
CA ASP A 95 1.60 7.44 4.64
C ASP A 95 1.86 5.94 4.60
N PHE A 96 2.59 5.39 5.58
CA PHE A 96 2.76 3.95 5.71
C PHE A 96 1.43 3.21 5.92
N LEU A 97 0.51 3.73 6.74
CA LEU A 97 -0.81 3.11 6.91
C LEU A 97 -1.60 3.04 5.59
N ILE A 98 -1.65 4.14 4.83
CA ILE A 98 -2.40 4.18 3.56
C ILE A 98 -1.75 3.27 2.51
N ASN A 99 -0.42 3.19 2.49
CA ASN A 99 0.31 2.22 1.67
C ASN A 99 -0.05 0.78 2.06
N ALA A 100 -0.13 0.47 3.36
CA ALA A 100 -0.51 -0.86 3.83
C ALA A 100 -1.92 -1.24 3.37
N GLN A 101 -2.90 -0.35 3.55
CA GLN A 101 -4.28 -0.57 3.10
C GLN A 101 -4.36 -0.79 1.58
N SER A 102 -3.62 0.00 0.80
CA SER A 102 -3.56 -0.13 -0.66
C SER A 102 -2.91 -1.44 -1.11
N ALA A 103 -1.89 -1.90 -0.38
CA ALA A 103 -1.21 -3.16 -0.65
C ALA A 103 -2.10 -4.38 -0.36
N VAL A 104 -2.88 -4.36 0.73
CA VAL A 104 -3.88 -5.43 1.00
C VAL A 104 -4.94 -5.48 -0.10
N ARG A 105 -5.46 -4.33 -0.54
CA ARG A 105 -6.41 -4.25 -1.66
C ARG A 105 -5.82 -4.84 -2.94
N THR A 106 -4.57 -4.51 -3.22
CA THR A 106 -3.83 -5.04 -4.38
C THR A 106 -3.68 -6.55 -4.29
N ALA A 107 -3.34 -7.08 -3.12
CA ALA A 107 -3.25 -8.53 -2.91
C ALA A 107 -4.58 -9.24 -3.20
N ALA A 108 -5.67 -8.72 -2.64
CA ALA A 108 -7.02 -9.27 -2.82
C ALA A 108 -7.47 -9.25 -4.30
N GLN A 109 -7.08 -8.22 -5.05
CA GLN A 109 -7.36 -8.13 -6.49
C GLN A 109 -6.46 -9.03 -7.34
N ALA A 110 -5.24 -9.31 -6.88
CA ALA A 110 -4.26 -10.04 -7.66
C ALA A 110 -4.58 -11.54 -7.74
N HIS A 111 -4.97 -12.18 -6.64
CA HIS A 111 -5.21 -13.62 -6.60
C HIS A 111 -6.05 -14.06 -5.38
N SER A 112 -6.78 -15.17 -5.50
CA SER A 112 -7.66 -15.69 -4.44
C SER A 112 -6.92 -16.12 -3.16
N ILE A 113 -5.61 -16.35 -3.24
CA ILE A 113 -4.77 -16.73 -2.09
C ILE A 113 -4.81 -15.68 -0.96
N ALA A 114 -5.03 -14.41 -1.29
CA ALA A 114 -5.25 -13.38 -0.28
C ALA A 114 -6.48 -13.66 0.60
N ILE A 115 -7.55 -14.24 0.03
CA ILE A 115 -8.75 -14.63 0.77
C ILE A 115 -8.44 -15.78 1.72
N GLU A 116 -7.70 -16.80 1.25
CA GLU A 116 -7.24 -17.92 2.07
C GLU A 116 -6.40 -17.45 3.26
N LEU A 117 -5.63 -16.37 3.07
CA LEU A 117 -4.80 -15.72 4.08
C LEU A 117 -5.56 -14.69 4.94
N ASN A 118 -6.89 -14.61 4.83
CA ASN A 118 -7.74 -13.67 5.56
C ASN A 118 -7.34 -12.18 5.37
N ALA A 119 -7.06 -11.79 4.13
CA ALA A 119 -6.76 -10.40 3.78
C ALA A 119 -7.88 -9.42 4.19
N GLU A 120 -9.15 -9.85 4.16
CA GLU A 120 -10.29 -9.05 4.63
C GLU A 120 -10.18 -8.72 6.13
N GLY A 121 -9.90 -9.72 6.97
CA GLY A 121 -9.67 -9.50 8.40
C GLY A 121 -8.50 -8.55 8.65
N TYR A 122 -7.46 -8.62 7.81
CA TYR A 122 -6.31 -7.74 7.91
C TYR A 122 -6.61 -6.30 7.43
N GLU A 123 -7.37 -6.12 6.34
CA GLU A 123 -7.87 -4.80 5.90
C GLU A 123 -8.71 -4.15 7.01
N ASN A 124 -9.60 -4.90 7.64
CA ASN A 124 -10.41 -4.43 8.76
C ASN A 124 -9.55 -4.00 9.96
N LYS A 125 -8.49 -4.74 10.29
CA LYS A 125 -7.52 -4.33 11.33
C LYS A 125 -6.88 -2.98 10.98
N LEU A 126 -6.39 -2.81 9.75
CA LEU A 126 -5.77 -1.55 9.30
C LEU A 126 -6.77 -0.38 9.29
N HIS A 127 -8.02 -0.64 8.95
CA HIS A 127 -9.09 0.36 9.04
C HIS A 127 -9.35 0.81 10.49
N LEU A 128 -9.38 -0.12 11.45
CA LEU A 128 -9.53 0.21 12.87
C LEU A 128 -8.33 1.01 13.40
N ILE A 129 -7.11 0.65 12.98
CA ILE A 129 -5.89 1.41 13.29
C ILE A 129 -6.01 2.87 12.81
N GLU A 130 -6.48 3.08 11.57
CA GLU A 130 -6.72 4.42 11.02
C GLU A 130 -7.61 5.26 11.94
N LYS A 131 -8.75 4.70 12.36
CA LYS A 131 -9.76 5.42 13.14
C LYS A 131 -9.37 5.63 14.60
N LEU A 132 -8.56 4.74 15.18
CA LEU A 132 -8.22 4.77 16.60
C LEU A 132 -6.95 5.58 16.90
N LEU A 133 -6.01 5.68 15.95
CA LEU A 133 -4.71 6.31 16.22
C LEU A 133 -4.53 7.67 15.61
N PHE A 134 -5.19 7.93 14.47
CA PHE A 134 -4.98 9.16 13.74
C PHE A 134 -6.21 10.08 13.92
N PRO A 135 -6.01 11.38 14.12
CA PRO A 135 -7.12 12.33 14.16
C PRO A 135 -7.85 12.33 12.81
N PRO A 136 -9.14 12.74 12.77
CA PRO A 136 -9.86 12.94 11.51
C PRO A 136 -9.04 13.83 10.57
N GLN A 137 -8.85 13.40 9.33
CA GLN A 137 -8.10 14.14 8.31
C GLN A 137 -9.04 14.95 7.42
N MET A 138 -8.51 16.02 6.81
CA MET A 138 -9.19 16.73 5.74
C MET A 138 -8.55 16.37 4.40
N PHE A 139 -9.33 15.77 3.51
CA PHE A 139 -8.84 15.28 2.23
C PHE A 139 -9.17 16.22 1.08
N VAL A 140 -8.37 16.12 0.03
CA VAL A 140 -8.56 16.83 -1.23
C VAL A 140 -8.58 15.84 -2.39
N SER A 141 -9.47 16.08 -3.34
CA SER A 141 -9.56 15.28 -4.56
C SER A 141 -9.48 16.21 -5.77
N PRO A 142 -8.52 16.00 -6.67
CA PRO A 142 -8.45 16.76 -7.91
C PRO A 142 -9.37 16.18 -8.99
N SER A 143 -9.85 17.06 -9.88
CA SER A 143 -10.55 16.68 -11.10
C SER A 143 -9.74 17.12 -12.32
N PHE A 144 -9.55 16.21 -13.27
CA PHE A 144 -8.72 16.42 -14.46
C PHE A 144 -9.50 16.10 -15.73
N ILE A 145 -9.23 16.85 -16.80
CA ILE A 145 -9.49 16.37 -18.17
C ILE A 145 -8.21 15.67 -18.64
N ILE A 146 -8.29 14.34 -18.77
CA ILE A 146 -7.22 13.51 -19.29
C ILE A 146 -7.26 13.61 -20.83
N GLU A 147 -6.12 13.93 -21.43
CA GLU A 147 -5.97 13.90 -22.89
C GLU A 147 -5.51 12.52 -23.37
N LYS A 148 -4.61 11.89 -22.61
CA LYS A 148 -4.05 10.58 -22.93
C LYS A 148 -3.75 9.77 -21.69
N GLU A 149 -4.15 8.50 -21.75
CA GLU A 149 -3.84 7.49 -20.74
C GLU A 149 -3.49 6.15 -21.40
N ASP A 150 -2.43 5.50 -20.92
CA ASP A 150 -1.93 4.24 -21.47
C ASP A 150 -2.14 3.09 -20.48
N CYS A 151 -2.36 1.87 -20.98
CA CYS A 151 -2.40 0.66 -20.17
C CYS A 151 -1.02 0.34 -19.57
N SER A 152 -0.95 0.03 -18.27
CA SER A 152 0.30 -0.37 -17.62
C SER A 152 0.86 -1.72 -18.11
N ILE A 153 0.00 -2.60 -18.63
CA ILE A 153 0.38 -3.95 -19.06
C ILE A 153 0.96 -3.95 -20.47
N CYS A 154 0.26 -3.38 -21.46
CA CYS A 154 0.67 -3.43 -22.87
C CYS A 154 1.18 -2.10 -23.43
N GLY A 155 1.00 -0.98 -22.72
CA GLY A 155 1.44 0.34 -23.18
C GLY A 155 0.61 0.98 -24.30
N LYS A 156 -0.43 0.30 -24.80
CA LYS A 156 -1.40 0.90 -25.73
C LYS A 156 -2.27 1.94 -25.04
N GLU A 157 -2.86 2.84 -25.81
CA GLU A 157 -3.85 3.79 -25.30
C GLU A 157 -5.03 3.03 -24.67
N TYR A 158 -5.46 3.49 -23.50
CA TYR A 158 -6.52 2.81 -22.75
C TYR A 158 -7.84 2.89 -23.53
N GLY A 159 -8.52 1.75 -23.69
CA GLY A 159 -9.66 1.59 -24.59
C GLY A 159 -9.32 0.87 -25.90
N GLU A 160 -8.03 0.80 -26.28
CA GLU A 160 -7.54 0.03 -27.44
C GLU A 160 -7.00 -1.36 -27.08
N CYS A 161 -7.26 -1.84 -25.86
CA CYS A 161 -6.83 -3.15 -25.38
C CYS A 161 -7.88 -3.79 -24.46
N GLU A 162 -7.78 -5.10 -24.27
CA GLU A 162 -8.72 -5.89 -23.45
C GLU A 162 -8.34 -5.96 -21.96
N HIS A 163 -7.29 -5.25 -21.52
CA HIS A 163 -6.86 -5.26 -20.12
C HIS A 163 -7.79 -4.43 -19.23
N ILE A 164 -8.24 -5.03 -18.13
CA ILE A 164 -9.18 -4.45 -17.17
C ILE A 164 -8.39 -3.85 -16.01
N VAL A 165 -8.66 -2.58 -15.67
CA VAL A 165 -8.01 -1.91 -14.53
C VAL A 165 -8.34 -2.63 -13.23
N GLY A 166 -7.33 -2.81 -12.38
CA GLY A 166 -7.47 -3.54 -11.11
C GLY A 166 -7.43 -5.06 -11.27
N LYS A 167 -7.21 -5.60 -12.47
CA LYS A 167 -6.94 -7.03 -12.68
C LYS A 167 -5.43 -7.28 -12.82
N ALA A 168 -4.95 -8.41 -12.27
CA ALA A 168 -3.59 -8.87 -12.45
C ALA A 168 -3.42 -9.66 -13.76
N TYR A 169 -2.28 -9.46 -14.42
CA TYR A 169 -1.84 -10.12 -15.64
C TYR A 169 -0.35 -10.44 -15.50
N MET A 170 0.02 -11.72 -15.61
CA MET A 170 1.41 -12.20 -15.49
C MET A 170 2.22 -11.52 -14.37
N GLY A 171 1.70 -11.55 -13.13
CA GLY A 171 2.38 -11.01 -11.96
C GLY A 171 2.48 -9.48 -11.91
N LYS A 172 1.63 -8.76 -12.66
CA LYS A 172 1.54 -7.29 -12.67
C LYS A 172 0.09 -6.80 -12.61
N MET A 173 -0.17 -5.72 -11.87
CA MET A 173 -1.48 -5.07 -11.86
C MET A 173 -1.68 -4.18 -13.09
N CYS A 174 -2.87 -4.23 -13.67
CA CYS A 174 -3.32 -3.28 -14.67
C CYS A 174 -3.79 -1.97 -14.02
N TYR A 175 -3.20 -0.85 -14.43
CA TYR A 175 -3.60 0.50 -14.07
C TYR A 175 -3.48 1.44 -15.26
N LYS A 176 -4.17 2.57 -15.18
CA LYS A 176 -4.10 3.65 -16.17
C LYS A 176 -2.89 4.51 -15.86
N LYS A 177 -1.99 4.66 -16.83
CA LYS A 177 -0.87 5.61 -16.79
C LYS A 177 -1.32 6.88 -17.49
N ILE A 178 -1.67 7.91 -16.72
CA ILE A 178 -1.99 9.22 -17.28
C ILE A 178 -0.69 9.82 -17.85
N THR A 179 -0.58 9.92 -19.17
CA THR A 179 0.62 10.43 -19.86
C THR A 179 0.45 11.87 -20.32
N LYS A 180 -0.80 12.35 -20.45
CA LYS A 180 -1.07 13.74 -20.77
C LYS A 180 -2.36 14.23 -20.11
N ILE A 181 -2.24 15.26 -19.28
CA ILE A 181 -3.36 16.00 -18.69
C ILE A 181 -3.62 17.24 -19.55
N LYS A 182 -4.85 17.41 -20.03
CA LYS A 182 -5.26 18.57 -20.81
C LYS A 182 -5.50 19.78 -19.92
N GLU A 183 -6.22 19.57 -18.82
CA GLU A 183 -6.71 20.63 -17.95
C GLU A 183 -6.93 20.09 -16.53
N ILE A 184 -6.61 20.91 -15.52
CA ILE A 184 -7.05 20.69 -14.14
C ILE A 184 -8.32 21.51 -13.94
N LYS A 185 -9.43 20.85 -13.60
CA LYS A 185 -10.73 21.52 -13.43
C LYS A 185 -10.87 22.14 -12.06
N GLU A 186 -10.66 21.34 -11.04
CA GLU A 186 -10.89 21.74 -9.66
C GLU A 186 -10.08 20.88 -8.69
N ILE A 187 -10.03 21.36 -7.45
CA ILE A 187 -9.61 20.61 -6.28
C ILE A 187 -10.72 20.78 -5.24
N SER A 188 -11.32 19.67 -4.85
CA SER A 188 -12.47 19.64 -3.94
C SER A 188 -12.06 19.08 -2.59
N ILE A 189 -12.55 19.68 -1.50
CA ILE A 189 -12.40 19.12 -0.15
C ILE A 189 -13.45 18.04 0.02
N VAL A 190 -13.04 16.84 0.42
CA VAL A 190 -13.90 15.65 0.48
C VAL A 190 -13.68 14.88 1.78
N GLU A 191 -14.70 14.13 2.20
CA GLU A 191 -14.62 13.24 3.36
C GLU A 191 -13.99 11.89 3.00
N GLU A 192 -14.34 11.34 1.84
CA GLU A 192 -13.91 10.01 1.38
C GLU A 192 -13.17 10.13 0.03
N PRO A 193 -11.84 10.34 0.03
CA PRO A 193 -11.06 10.44 -1.20
C PRO A 193 -10.73 9.06 -1.77
N ALA A 194 -10.48 9.00 -3.08
CA ALA A 194 -9.89 7.81 -3.71
C ALA A 194 -8.43 7.59 -3.26
N ASN A 195 -7.71 8.66 -2.89
CA ASN A 195 -6.34 8.61 -2.39
C ASN A 195 -6.23 9.37 -1.05
N LYS A 196 -6.09 8.63 0.05
CA LYS A 196 -5.96 9.18 1.40
C LYS A 196 -4.59 9.81 1.71
N HIS A 197 -3.62 9.74 0.80
CA HIS A 197 -2.41 10.58 0.89
C HIS A 197 -2.71 12.04 0.51
N ALA A 198 -3.75 12.28 -0.29
CA ALA A 198 -4.15 13.62 -0.70
C ALA A 198 -4.92 14.31 0.45
N ARG A 199 -4.16 14.83 1.43
CA ARG A 199 -4.70 15.47 2.63
C ARG A 199 -4.03 16.80 2.93
N MET A 200 -4.68 17.60 3.78
CA MET A 200 -4.10 18.82 4.31
C MET A 200 -3.04 18.49 5.38
N TYR A 201 -1.82 18.98 5.18
CA TYR A 201 -0.75 18.85 6.16
C TYR A 201 -0.70 20.02 7.15
N ARG A 202 -1.15 21.21 6.71
CA ARG A 202 -1.01 22.45 7.47
C ARG A 202 -2.24 23.31 7.31
N PHE A 203 -2.56 24.10 8.34
CA PHE A 203 -3.59 25.13 8.28
C PHE A 203 -3.14 26.36 9.06
N THR A 204 -3.70 27.52 8.74
CA THR A 204 -3.43 28.79 9.44
C THR A 204 -4.73 29.36 9.96
N GLY A 205 -4.80 29.62 11.26
CA GLY A 205 -5.92 30.28 11.94
C GLY A 205 -5.39 31.19 13.04
N ASP A 206 -6.04 32.34 13.25
CA ASP A 206 -5.66 33.33 14.26
C ASP A 206 -4.18 33.76 14.20
N GLY A 207 -3.61 33.83 12.99
CA GLY A 207 -2.21 34.19 12.76
C GLY A 207 -1.19 33.09 13.09
N VAL A 208 -1.63 31.88 13.47
CA VAL A 208 -0.77 30.74 13.80
C VAL A 208 -0.92 29.65 12.76
N THR A 209 0.19 29.23 12.16
CA THR A 209 0.25 28.04 11.30
C THR A 209 0.53 26.81 12.14
N ARG A 210 -0.22 25.74 11.93
CA ARG A 210 -0.04 24.46 12.62
C ARG A 210 0.03 23.30 11.64
N ASP A 211 0.75 22.26 12.05
CA ASP A 211 0.66 20.95 11.45
C ASP A 211 -0.69 20.30 11.84
N PHE A 212 -1.41 19.78 10.86
CA PHE A 212 -2.77 19.28 11.04
C PHE A 212 -2.79 17.97 11.84
N MET A 213 -1.77 17.12 11.68
CA MET A 213 -1.68 15.81 12.32
C MET A 213 -1.26 15.91 13.80
N THR A 214 -0.27 16.75 14.10
CA THR A 214 0.36 16.87 15.42
C THR A 214 -0.13 18.06 16.23
N TRP A 215 -0.83 19.01 15.60
CA TRP A 215 -1.22 20.31 16.17
C TRP A 215 -0.04 21.23 16.57
N ARG A 216 1.20 20.85 16.26
CA ARG A 216 2.39 21.65 16.55
C ARG A 216 2.35 22.96 15.79
N LYS A 217 2.78 24.04 16.44
CA LYS A 217 3.01 25.32 15.75
C LYS A 217 4.18 25.15 14.81
N ILE A 218 4.02 25.64 13.59
CA ILE A 218 5.09 25.69 12.60
C ILE A 218 5.64 27.12 12.67
N GLU A 219 6.86 27.26 13.17
CA GLU A 219 7.56 28.53 13.13
C GLU A 219 7.84 28.87 11.66
N LYS A 220 7.56 30.12 11.28
CA LYS A 220 8.06 30.63 9.99
C LYS A 220 9.57 30.74 10.16
N ASN A 221 10.32 29.83 9.54
CA ASN A 221 11.73 30.12 9.31
C ASN A 221 11.77 31.34 8.38
N GLU A 222 12.27 32.46 8.90
CA GLU A 222 12.61 33.66 8.11
C GLU A 222 13.68 33.35 7.06
#